data_AF-A0A9P9PIJ4-F1
#
_entry.id   AF-A0A9P9PIJ4-F1
#
_cell.length_a   1.000
_cell.length_b   1.000
_cell.length_c   1.000
_cell.angle_alpha   90.00
_cell.angle_beta   90.00
_cell.angle_gamma   90.00
#
_symmetry.space_group_name_H-M   'P 1'
#
loop_
_entity.id
_entity.type
_entity.pdbx_description
1 polymer ?
#
loop_
_entity_poly.entity_id
_entity_poly.type
_entity_poly.pdbx_seq_one_letter_code
_entity_poly.pdbx_strand_id
1 'polypeptide(L)'
;MPSLLDLPREIRDEIYTYCLVSPSGLVAPYLLPRAKSSPLKPHASRRRTTKSAKSRPTKQHLHLISDPLALEPHDPIFQTPDLFRDTRKKDYLSLSLRSTCRQVYNETVGLFWSRNTLYFEGLREVACGMGVARTLKLMGQTASRLIERVTIRMAELGPEYNVIRKVLKTLSSRARLGNFKRLELVWGKGEFWSLIVAFYGRDFSLFDAMIEDLVGGLEGERFERVVRVPGWPPGDEDGDDEEALTEFEEVVKCLHYAIGGTMVCGDVVKWQDRVMIAI
;
A
#
# COMPACT_ATOMS: atom_id res chain seq x y z
N MET A 1 -39.98 9.09 -9.95
CA MET A 1 -39.16 8.01 -9.37
C MET A 1 -38.19 8.64 -8.40
N PRO A 2 -38.11 8.18 -7.14
CA PRO A 2 -37.12 8.69 -6.20
C PRO A 2 -35.71 8.30 -6.64
N SER A 3 -34.78 9.23 -6.50
CA SER A 3 -33.37 9.14 -6.81
C SER A 3 -32.54 9.24 -5.53
N LEU A 4 -31.25 8.87 -5.59
CA LEU A 4 -30.33 9.02 -4.46
C LEU A 4 -30.28 10.47 -3.93
N LEU A 5 -30.42 11.45 -4.81
CA LEU A 5 -30.35 12.87 -4.46
C LEU A 5 -31.62 13.40 -3.79
N ASP A 6 -32.72 12.64 -3.85
CA ASP A 6 -33.97 12.97 -3.15
C ASP A 6 -33.92 12.57 -1.67
N LEU A 7 -32.92 11.80 -1.25
CA LEU A 7 -32.70 11.46 0.16
C LEU A 7 -32.10 12.64 0.94
N PRO A 8 -32.39 12.80 2.24
CA PRO A 8 -31.68 13.73 3.11
C PRO A 8 -30.17 13.52 3.08
N ARG A 9 -29.42 14.58 3.34
CA ARG A 9 -27.96 14.59 3.21
C ARG A 9 -27.30 13.54 4.11
N GLU A 10 -27.83 13.40 5.31
CA GLU A 10 -27.35 12.49 6.35
C GLU A 10 -27.41 11.04 5.88
N ILE A 11 -28.53 10.64 5.29
CA ILE A 11 -28.72 9.30 4.73
C ILE A 11 -27.77 9.07 3.55
N ARG A 12 -27.53 10.08 2.71
CA ARG A 12 -26.55 9.97 1.62
C ARG A 12 -25.13 9.78 2.16
N ASP A 13 -24.74 10.52 3.20
CA ASP A 13 -23.39 10.41 3.79
C ASP A 13 -23.16 9.03 4.44
N GLU A 14 -24.20 8.42 5.03
CA GLU A 14 -24.13 7.02 5.50
C GLU A 14 -23.92 6.04 4.34
N ILE A 15 -24.69 6.18 3.25
CA ILE A 15 -24.52 5.37 2.04
C ILE A 15 -23.12 5.55 1.44
N TYR A 16 -22.62 6.78 1.40
CA TYR A 16 -21.29 7.08 0.88
C TYR A 16 -20.20 6.46 1.73
N THR A 17 -20.30 6.56 3.06
CA THR A 17 -19.41 5.91 4.01
C THR A 17 -19.38 4.40 3.76
N TYR A 18 -20.55 3.76 3.71
CA TYR A 18 -20.66 2.32 3.48
C TYR A 18 -20.04 1.88 2.15
N CYS A 19 -20.15 2.70 1.09
CA CYS A 19 -19.66 2.35 -0.25
C CYS A 19 -18.19 2.69 -0.49
N LEU A 20 -17.62 3.67 0.24
CA LEU A 20 -16.31 4.26 -0.07
C LEU A 20 -15.31 4.14 1.07
N VAL A 21 -15.71 3.71 2.25
CA VAL A 21 -14.82 3.57 3.40
C VAL A 21 -14.70 2.09 3.74
N SER A 22 -13.46 1.60 3.73
CA SER A 22 -13.14 0.26 4.22
C SER A 22 -13.48 0.19 5.72
N PRO A 23 -14.09 -0.91 6.20
CA PRO A 23 -14.29 -1.15 7.63
C PRO A 23 -12.99 -1.14 8.45
N SER A 24 -11.88 -1.65 7.90
CA SER A 24 -10.55 -1.62 8.55
C SER A 24 -9.81 -0.31 8.31
N GLY A 25 -10.31 0.54 7.41
CA GLY A 25 -9.64 1.75 6.94
C GLY A 25 -8.45 1.45 6.02
N LEU A 26 -8.16 0.20 5.70
CA LEU A 26 -7.09 -0.21 4.79
C LEU A 26 -7.66 -0.61 3.44
N VAL A 27 -7.01 -0.17 2.37
CA VAL A 27 -7.41 -0.55 1.01
C VAL A 27 -6.21 -0.95 0.19
N ALA A 28 -6.24 -2.13 -0.43
CA ALA A 28 -5.13 -2.60 -1.27
C ALA A 28 -5.50 -2.50 -2.76
N PRO A 29 -4.61 -1.90 -3.59
CA PRO A 29 -4.76 -1.89 -5.02
C PRO A 29 -4.35 -3.24 -5.62
N TYR A 30 -5.18 -3.78 -6.51
CA TYR A 30 -4.87 -5.01 -7.23
C TYR A 30 -5.27 -4.90 -8.71
N LEU A 31 -4.65 -5.74 -9.54
CA LEU A 31 -5.01 -5.87 -10.96
C LEU A 31 -5.75 -7.17 -11.17
N LEU A 32 -6.83 -7.09 -11.96
CA LEU A 32 -7.38 -8.29 -12.56
C LEU A 32 -6.35 -8.85 -13.55
N PRO A 33 -6.02 -10.15 -13.46
CA PRO A 33 -5.35 -10.84 -14.55
C PRO A 33 -6.11 -10.52 -15.82
N ARG A 34 -5.41 -10.00 -16.82
CA ARG A 34 -6.04 -9.75 -18.12
C ARG A 34 -6.56 -11.11 -18.57
N ALA A 35 -7.88 -11.26 -18.69
CA ALA A 35 -8.46 -12.44 -19.31
C ALA A 35 -7.66 -12.64 -20.60
N LYS A 36 -6.87 -13.72 -20.66
CA LYS A 36 -6.19 -14.09 -21.90
C LYS A 36 -7.36 -14.28 -22.83
N SER A 37 -7.62 -13.31 -23.69
CA SER A 37 -8.60 -13.46 -24.74
C SER A 37 -8.11 -14.68 -25.46
N SER A 38 -8.75 -15.82 -25.17
CA SER A 38 -8.60 -17.03 -25.94
C SER A 38 -8.65 -16.54 -27.37
N PRO A 39 -7.63 -16.78 -28.20
CA PRO A 39 -7.75 -16.50 -29.61
C PRO A 39 -8.85 -17.47 -30.03
N LEU A 40 -10.11 -17.01 -29.97
CA LEU A 40 -11.22 -17.63 -30.66
C LEU A 40 -10.70 -17.72 -32.07
N LYS A 41 -10.31 -18.93 -32.46
CA LYS A 41 -9.78 -19.25 -33.77
C LYS A 41 -10.74 -18.56 -34.74
N PRO A 42 -10.29 -17.59 -35.55
CA PRO A 42 -11.16 -16.98 -36.53
C PRO A 42 -11.45 -18.07 -37.55
N HIS A 43 -12.50 -18.85 -37.31
CA HIS A 43 -13.00 -19.79 -38.28
C HIS A 43 -13.54 -18.95 -39.44
N ALA A 44 -12.75 -18.92 -40.50
CA ALA A 44 -13.16 -18.72 -41.88
C ALA A 44 -14.21 -17.61 -42.12
N SER A 45 -13.77 -16.36 -42.21
CA SER A 45 -14.38 -15.43 -43.16
C SER A 45 -13.29 -14.66 -43.88
N ARG A 46 -12.85 -15.27 -44.98
CA ARG A 46 -11.89 -14.74 -45.94
C ARG A 46 -12.57 -13.63 -46.75
N ARG A 47 -12.76 -12.44 -46.19
CA ARG A 47 -13.00 -11.22 -46.98
C ARG A 47 -12.21 -10.04 -46.45
N ARG A 48 -11.31 -9.59 -47.33
CA ARG A 48 -10.43 -8.43 -47.23
C ARG A 48 -11.18 -7.18 -46.77
N THR A 49 -10.72 -6.57 -45.68
CA THR A 49 -10.57 -5.12 -45.57
C THR A 49 -9.36 -4.80 -44.68
N THR A 50 -8.28 -4.40 -45.33
CA THR A 50 -7.08 -3.82 -44.72
C THR A 50 -7.39 -2.42 -44.22
N LYS A 51 -7.82 -2.30 -42.95
CA LYS A 51 -7.62 -1.09 -42.15
C LYS A 51 -7.18 -1.55 -40.77
N SER A 52 -5.99 -1.13 -40.37
CA SER A 52 -5.39 -1.49 -39.09
C SER A 52 -6.33 -1.09 -37.96
N ALA A 53 -7.02 -2.08 -37.40
CA ALA A 53 -7.57 -1.96 -36.07
C ALA A 53 -6.37 -1.86 -35.14
N LYS A 54 -5.87 -0.63 -34.92
CA LYS A 54 -5.05 -0.31 -33.76
C LYS A 54 -5.85 -0.79 -32.56
N SER A 55 -5.55 -2.01 -32.09
CA SER A 55 -6.24 -2.59 -30.96
C SER A 55 -6.04 -1.60 -29.82
N ARG A 56 -7.09 -0.88 -29.44
CA ARG A 56 -7.02 0.02 -28.30
C ARG A 56 -6.51 -0.84 -27.15
N PRO A 57 -5.37 -0.49 -26.52
CA PRO A 57 -4.87 -1.26 -25.40
C PRO A 57 -6.01 -1.34 -24.39
N THR A 58 -6.45 -2.57 -24.09
CA THR A 58 -7.48 -2.82 -23.09
C THR A 58 -6.96 -2.20 -21.80
N LYS A 59 -7.59 -1.13 -21.34
CA LYS A 59 -7.15 -0.41 -20.16
C LYS A 59 -7.21 -1.39 -18.99
N GLN A 60 -6.08 -1.63 -18.33
CA GLN A 60 -6.09 -2.34 -17.06
C GLN A 60 -6.86 -1.46 -16.07
N HIS A 61 -7.97 -1.98 -15.55
CA HIS A 61 -8.72 -1.32 -14.52
C HIS A 61 -8.08 -1.64 -13.17
N LEU A 62 -7.86 -0.59 -12.38
CA LEU A 62 -7.42 -0.72 -11.00
C LEU A 62 -8.64 -1.09 -10.15
N HIS A 63 -8.50 -2.13 -9.35
CA HIS A 63 -9.50 -2.50 -8.36
C HIS A 63 -8.93 -2.35 -6.95
N LEU A 64 -9.83 -2.25 -5.97
CA LEU A 64 -9.49 -1.99 -4.57
C LEU A 64 -10.15 -3.06 -3.71
N ILE A 65 -9.34 -3.69 -2.86
CA ILE A 65 -9.79 -4.59 -1.79
C ILE A 65 -10.02 -3.77 -0.53
N SER A 66 -11.12 -3.99 0.17
CA SER A 66 -11.49 -3.29 1.40
C SER A 66 -10.85 -3.84 2.66
N ASP A 67 -10.40 -5.09 2.69
CA ASP A 67 -9.72 -5.64 3.86
C ASP A 67 -8.54 -6.52 3.45
N PRO A 68 -7.38 -5.92 3.16
CA PRO A 68 -6.25 -6.66 2.62
C PRO A 68 -5.61 -7.62 3.63
N LEU A 69 -5.79 -7.39 4.92
CA LEU A 69 -5.20 -8.24 5.96
C LEU A 69 -6.02 -9.52 6.23
N ALA A 70 -7.29 -9.54 5.82
CA ALA A 70 -8.14 -10.72 5.92
C ALA A 70 -7.90 -11.74 4.79
N LEU A 71 -7.13 -11.38 3.76
CA LEU A 71 -6.86 -12.23 2.61
C LEU A 71 -5.50 -12.90 2.76
N GLU A 72 -5.49 -14.23 2.65
CA GLU A 72 -4.24 -14.99 2.56
C GLU A 72 -3.48 -14.64 1.26
N PRO A 73 -2.14 -14.64 1.26
CA PRO A 73 -1.33 -14.33 0.07
C PRO A 73 -1.64 -15.18 -1.18
N HIS A 74 -2.20 -16.37 -0.97
CA HIS A 74 -2.60 -17.32 -2.00
C HIS A 74 -4.12 -17.41 -2.19
N ASP A 75 -4.88 -16.45 -1.66
CA ASP A 75 -6.34 -16.46 -1.78
C ASP A 75 -6.73 -16.55 -3.28
N PRO A 76 -7.63 -17.47 -3.67
CA PRO A 76 -8.06 -17.66 -5.06
C PRO A 76 -8.60 -16.39 -5.72
N ILE A 77 -8.99 -15.39 -4.93
CA ILE A 77 -9.38 -14.04 -5.36
C ILE A 77 -8.34 -13.40 -6.29
N PHE A 78 -7.06 -13.66 -6.07
CA PHE A 78 -5.98 -13.08 -6.88
C PHE A 78 -5.76 -13.83 -8.19
N GLN A 79 -6.22 -15.08 -8.29
CA GLN A 79 -6.06 -15.92 -9.47
C GLN A 79 -7.27 -15.84 -10.41
N THR A 80 -8.49 -15.74 -9.86
CA THR A 80 -9.75 -15.77 -10.63
C THR A 80 -10.75 -14.69 -10.18
N PRO A 81 -10.37 -13.41 -10.21
CA PRO A 81 -11.16 -12.35 -9.59
C PRO A 81 -12.53 -12.11 -10.22
N ASP A 82 -12.74 -12.51 -11.48
CA ASP A 82 -14.04 -12.40 -12.16
C ASP A 82 -15.11 -13.29 -11.49
N LEU A 83 -14.73 -14.47 -10.97
CA LEU A 83 -15.64 -15.37 -10.24
C LEU A 83 -15.93 -14.86 -8.81
N PHE A 84 -14.93 -14.21 -8.19
CA PHE A 84 -15.01 -13.75 -6.80
C PHE A 84 -15.78 -12.45 -6.63
N ARG A 85 -15.87 -11.62 -7.68
CA ARG A 85 -16.70 -10.42 -7.66
C ARG A 85 -18.18 -10.75 -7.43
N ASP A 86 -18.64 -11.96 -7.71
CA ASP A 86 -20.02 -12.36 -7.47
C ASP A 86 -20.26 -12.96 -6.07
N THR A 87 -19.27 -13.62 -5.47
CA THR A 87 -19.41 -14.29 -4.16
C THR A 87 -18.96 -13.44 -2.97
N ARG A 88 -18.00 -12.52 -3.15
CA ARG A 88 -17.43 -11.68 -2.09
C ARG A 88 -17.47 -10.18 -2.41
N LYS A 89 -18.65 -9.68 -2.81
CA LYS A 89 -18.85 -8.25 -3.16
C LYS A 89 -18.46 -7.27 -2.04
N LYS A 90 -18.53 -7.72 -0.78
CA LYS A 90 -18.22 -6.91 0.40
C LYS A 90 -16.74 -6.59 0.55
N ASP A 91 -15.87 -7.37 -0.11
CA ASP A 91 -14.42 -7.25 0.04
C ASP A 91 -13.81 -6.26 -0.97
N TYR A 92 -14.65 -5.64 -1.80
CA TYR A 92 -14.23 -4.74 -2.87
C TYR A 92 -14.85 -3.36 -2.74
N LEU A 93 -14.02 -2.35 -2.98
CA LEU A 93 -14.48 -0.97 -3.09
C LEU A 93 -14.52 -0.54 -4.55
N SER A 94 -15.69 -0.05 -4.96
CA SER A 94 -15.87 0.53 -6.29
C SER A 94 -15.87 2.06 -6.22
N LEU A 95 -14.98 2.68 -6.99
CA LEU A 95 -14.98 4.14 -7.17
C LEU A 95 -16.00 4.61 -8.21
N SER A 96 -16.84 3.71 -8.74
CA SER A 96 -17.84 4.04 -9.78
C SER A 96 -18.90 5.04 -9.30
N LEU A 97 -19.23 5.04 -8.01
CA LEU A 97 -20.21 5.97 -7.44
C LEU A 97 -19.85 7.43 -7.73
N ARG A 98 -18.56 7.76 -7.65
CA ARG A 98 -18.02 9.10 -7.91
C ARG A 98 -18.21 9.56 -9.36
N SER A 99 -18.43 8.63 -10.29
CA SER A 99 -18.59 8.92 -11.71
C SER A 99 -20.03 9.14 -12.15
N THR A 100 -21.00 9.01 -11.23
CA THR A 100 -22.44 9.08 -11.55
C THR A 100 -22.89 10.49 -11.93
N CYS A 101 -22.66 11.49 -11.07
CA CYS A 101 -22.95 12.89 -11.35
C CYS A 101 -22.01 13.84 -10.58
N ARG A 102 -22.01 15.12 -10.97
CA ARG A 102 -21.13 16.14 -10.39
C ARG A 102 -21.39 16.37 -8.90
N GLN A 103 -22.65 16.32 -8.46
CA GLN A 103 -22.98 16.50 -7.05
C GLN A 103 -22.41 15.36 -6.19
N VAL A 104 -22.70 14.11 -6.55
CA VAL A 104 -22.13 12.93 -5.87
C VAL A 104 -20.61 12.99 -5.88
N TYR A 105 -19.98 13.34 -7.01
CA TYR A 105 -18.53 13.54 -7.07
C TYR A 105 -18.02 14.54 -6.02
N ASN A 106 -18.63 15.73 -5.95
CA ASN A 106 -18.21 16.77 -5.01
C ASN A 106 -18.43 16.34 -3.54
N GLU A 107 -19.52 15.64 -3.25
CA GLU A 107 -19.82 15.14 -1.90
C GLU A 107 -18.86 14.03 -1.47
N THR A 108 -18.33 13.24 -2.42
CA THR A 108 -17.55 12.03 -2.12
C THR A 108 -16.06 12.11 -2.44
N VAL A 109 -15.59 13.12 -3.18
CA VAL A 109 -14.21 13.18 -3.70
C VAL A 109 -13.17 13.08 -2.59
N GLY A 110 -13.37 13.75 -1.46
CA GLY A 110 -12.45 13.72 -0.32
C GLY A 110 -12.71 12.57 0.66
N LEU A 111 -13.93 12.03 0.70
CA LEU A 111 -14.32 11.02 1.69
C LEU A 111 -13.46 9.76 1.57
N PHE A 112 -13.33 9.22 0.35
CA PHE A 112 -12.52 8.02 0.12
C PHE A 112 -11.06 8.22 0.56
N TRP A 113 -10.40 9.30 0.13
CA TRP A 113 -8.95 9.45 0.36
C TRP A 113 -8.59 9.83 1.79
N SER A 114 -9.48 10.53 2.50
CA SER A 114 -9.23 10.96 3.89
C SER A 114 -9.55 9.88 4.91
N ARG A 115 -10.41 8.91 4.57
CA ARG A 115 -10.85 7.83 5.47
C ARG A 115 -10.20 6.48 5.21
N ASN A 116 -9.48 6.32 4.11
CA ASN A 116 -8.78 5.08 3.78
C ASN A 116 -7.26 5.30 3.69
N THR A 117 -6.51 4.27 4.02
CA THR A 117 -5.06 4.18 3.89
C THR A 117 -4.73 3.16 2.80
N LEU A 118 -3.95 3.57 1.80
CA LEU A 118 -3.51 2.64 0.76
C LEU A 118 -2.45 1.70 1.31
N TYR A 119 -2.76 0.41 1.33
CA TYR A 119 -1.91 -0.64 1.83
C TYR A 119 -1.17 -1.34 0.69
N PHE A 120 0.12 -1.59 0.88
CA PHE A 120 0.97 -2.32 -0.07
C PHE A 120 1.72 -3.45 0.63
N GLU A 121 1.58 -4.65 0.09
CA GLU A 121 2.37 -5.82 0.49
C GLU A 121 3.71 -5.79 -0.25
N GLY A 122 4.70 -5.09 0.32
CA GLY A 122 6.02 -4.91 -0.27
C GLY A 122 6.17 -3.70 -1.20
N LEU A 123 7.42 -3.48 -1.64
CA LEU A 123 7.79 -2.35 -2.51
C LEU A 123 7.60 -2.66 -4.00
N ARG A 124 7.84 -3.92 -4.38
CA ARG A 124 7.79 -4.41 -5.76
C ARG A 124 6.45 -5.03 -6.09
N GLU A 125 6.28 -5.34 -7.36
CA GLU A 125 5.21 -6.21 -7.79
C GLU A 125 5.51 -7.63 -7.30
N VAL A 126 4.71 -8.08 -6.34
CA VAL A 126 4.65 -9.48 -5.92
C VAL A 126 3.48 -10.12 -6.69
N ALA A 127 3.44 -11.45 -6.79
CA ALA A 127 2.47 -12.20 -7.60
C ALA A 127 1.03 -11.63 -7.63
N CYS A 128 0.56 -11.11 -6.49
CA CYS A 128 -0.79 -10.57 -6.31
C CYS A 128 -0.82 -9.04 -6.03
N GLY A 129 0.31 -8.44 -5.65
CA GLY A 129 0.42 -7.06 -5.19
C GLY A 129 0.99 -6.13 -6.26
N MET A 130 0.37 -4.98 -6.48
CA MET A 130 0.96 -3.96 -7.34
C MET A 130 1.97 -3.11 -6.56
N GLY A 131 3.23 -3.10 -7.01
CA GLY A 131 4.25 -2.22 -6.45
C GLY A 131 3.80 -0.75 -6.49
N VAL A 132 4.18 0.00 -5.44
CA VAL A 132 3.70 1.37 -5.16
C VAL A 132 3.80 2.27 -6.40
N ALA A 133 4.98 2.31 -7.03
CA ALA A 133 5.24 3.20 -8.16
C ALA A 133 4.33 2.91 -9.38
N ARG A 134 4.03 1.63 -9.67
CA ARG A 134 3.13 1.26 -10.77
C ARG A 134 1.70 1.64 -10.46
N THR A 135 1.24 1.36 -9.24
CA THR A 135 -0.11 1.74 -8.78
C THR A 135 -0.34 3.23 -8.99
N LEU A 136 0.57 4.07 -8.47
CA LEU A 136 0.46 5.53 -8.58
C LEU A 136 0.47 5.99 -10.05
N LYS A 137 1.23 5.31 -10.91
CA LYS A 137 1.25 5.59 -12.36
C LYS A 137 -0.08 5.24 -13.02
N LEU A 138 -0.66 4.07 -12.70
CA LEU A 138 -1.93 3.60 -13.27
C LEU A 138 -3.12 4.44 -12.82
N MET A 139 -3.11 4.91 -11.57
CA MET A 139 -4.11 5.86 -11.05
C MET A 139 -4.09 7.20 -11.80
N GLY A 140 -2.97 7.53 -12.44
CA GLY A 140 -2.77 8.80 -13.10
C GLY A 140 -2.53 9.95 -12.12
N GLN A 141 -2.28 11.15 -12.67
CA GLN A 141 -1.82 12.29 -11.89
C GLN A 141 -2.87 12.80 -10.89
N THR A 142 -4.14 12.84 -11.27
CA THR A 142 -5.20 13.41 -10.42
C THR A 142 -5.48 12.53 -9.21
N ALA A 143 -5.76 11.24 -9.41
CA ALA A 143 -6.09 10.35 -8.28
C ALA A 143 -4.90 10.11 -7.35
N SER A 144 -3.68 9.94 -7.90
CA SER A 144 -2.49 9.74 -7.06
C SER A 144 -2.14 10.95 -6.18
N ARG A 145 -2.56 12.17 -6.54
CA ARG A 145 -2.38 13.38 -5.71
C ARG A 145 -3.39 13.48 -4.58
N LEU A 146 -4.51 12.77 -4.65
CA LEU A 146 -5.52 12.82 -3.60
C LEU A 146 -5.21 11.87 -2.45
N ILE A 147 -4.30 10.90 -2.65
CA ILE A 147 -3.88 9.95 -1.62
C ILE A 147 -3.30 10.70 -0.42
N GLU A 148 -3.83 10.42 0.76
CA GLU A 148 -3.37 11.05 1.99
C GLU A 148 -2.47 10.14 2.84
N ARG A 149 -2.74 8.84 2.88
CA ARG A 149 -2.03 7.89 3.74
C ARG A 149 -1.63 6.64 2.97
N VAL A 150 -0.41 6.20 3.18
CA VAL A 150 0.13 4.95 2.62
C VAL A 150 0.79 4.15 3.73
N THR A 151 0.46 2.86 3.79
CA THR A 151 1.16 1.87 4.62
C THR A 151 1.83 0.86 3.70
N ILE A 152 3.12 0.62 3.89
CA ILE A 152 3.90 -0.38 3.16
C ILE A 152 4.35 -1.42 4.17
N ARG A 153 3.90 -2.66 3.98
CA ARG A 153 4.49 -3.79 4.69
C ARG A 153 5.82 -4.12 4.03
N MET A 154 6.87 -4.08 4.82
CA MET A 154 8.24 -4.32 4.42
C MET A 154 8.48 -5.83 4.39
N ALA A 155 9.13 -6.29 3.34
CA ALA A 155 9.48 -7.70 3.16
C ALA A 155 10.87 -7.99 3.77
N GLU A 156 11.29 -9.25 3.75
CA GLU A 156 12.63 -9.66 4.19
C GLU A 156 13.73 -8.89 3.43
N LEU A 157 14.88 -8.69 4.05
CA LEU A 157 15.95 -7.93 3.41
C LEU A 157 16.39 -8.65 2.13
N GLY A 158 16.34 -7.94 1.01
CA GLY A 158 16.65 -8.52 -0.27
C GLY A 158 16.69 -7.51 -1.43
N PRO A 159 16.81 -7.99 -2.68
CA PRO A 159 16.97 -7.15 -3.87
C PRO A 159 15.82 -6.16 -4.11
N GLU A 160 14.69 -6.37 -3.45
CA GLU A 160 13.53 -5.47 -3.53
C GLU A 160 13.76 -4.11 -2.91
N TYR A 161 14.69 -3.99 -1.95
CA TYR A 161 15.05 -2.72 -1.34
C TYR A 161 15.71 -1.75 -2.31
N ASN A 162 16.32 -2.22 -3.41
CA ASN A 162 16.91 -1.35 -4.45
C ASN A 162 15.90 -0.38 -5.11
N VAL A 163 14.59 -0.56 -4.90
CA VAL A 163 13.57 0.38 -5.39
C VAL A 163 13.03 1.31 -4.31
N ILE A 164 13.40 1.14 -3.05
CA ILE A 164 12.84 1.90 -1.92
C ILE A 164 13.07 3.40 -2.09
N ARG A 165 14.29 3.81 -2.43
CA ARG A 165 14.63 5.22 -2.71
C ARG A 165 13.72 5.81 -3.79
N LYS A 166 13.44 5.04 -4.85
CA LYS A 166 12.55 5.48 -5.95
C LYS A 166 11.10 5.58 -5.50
N VAL A 167 10.61 4.65 -4.68
CA VAL A 167 9.27 4.69 -4.10
C VAL A 167 9.12 5.91 -3.20
N LEU A 168 10.06 6.14 -2.29
CA LEU A 168 10.07 7.27 -1.37
C LEU A 168 10.08 8.60 -2.15
N LYS A 169 11.01 8.78 -3.10
CA LYS A 169 11.04 9.97 -3.98
C LYS A 169 9.74 10.17 -4.78
N THR A 170 9.05 9.08 -5.12
CA THR A 170 7.76 9.17 -5.80
C THR A 170 6.68 9.69 -4.84
N LEU A 171 6.61 9.17 -3.62
CA LEU A 171 5.68 9.61 -2.58
C LEU A 171 5.94 11.06 -2.15
N SER A 172 7.20 11.41 -1.94
CA SER A 172 7.70 12.78 -1.76
C SER A 172 7.17 13.76 -2.82
N SER A 173 7.31 13.39 -4.10
CA SER A 173 6.78 14.19 -5.21
C SER A 173 5.25 14.36 -5.13
N ARG A 174 4.52 13.37 -4.58
CA ARG A 174 3.08 13.48 -4.32
C ARG A 174 2.75 14.31 -3.09
N ALA A 175 3.59 14.31 -2.05
CA ALA A 175 3.44 15.20 -0.92
C ALA A 175 3.59 16.67 -1.33
N ARG A 176 4.59 16.97 -2.16
CA ARG A 176 4.82 18.34 -2.63
C ARG A 176 3.69 18.88 -3.53
N LEU A 177 3.05 18.01 -4.32
CA LEU A 177 2.09 18.41 -5.36
C LEU A 177 0.67 17.92 -5.10
N GLY A 178 0.38 17.41 -3.91
CA GLY A 178 -0.86 16.73 -3.59
C GLY A 178 -1.15 16.74 -2.09
N ASN A 179 -1.95 15.79 -1.65
CA ASN A 179 -2.49 15.72 -0.29
C ASN A 179 -1.81 14.63 0.56
N PHE A 180 -0.65 14.13 0.14
CA PHE A 180 0.02 13.06 0.87
C PHE A 180 0.52 13.57 2.22
N LYS A 181 -0.01 12.99 3.30
CA LYS A 181 0.17 13.42 4.69
C LYS A 181 0.95 12.44 5.53
N ARG A 182 0.84 11.13 5.29
CA ARG A 182 1.45 10.09 6.14
C ARG A 182 1.96 8.90 5.35
N LEU A 183 3.20 8.51 5.65
CA LEU A 183 3.81 7.25 5.26
C LEU A 183 4.03 6.39 6.51
N GLU A 184 3.61 5.14 6.45
CA GLU A 184 3.88 4.13 7.45
C GLU A 184 4.64 2.95 6.82
N LEU A 185 5.78 2.59 7.40
CA LEU A 185 6.56 1.41 7.03
C LEU A 185 6.46 0.39 8.15
N VAL A 186 6.01 -0.83 7.84
CA VAL A 186 5.70 -1.86 8.84
C VAL A 186 6.54 -3.10 8.58
N TRP A 187 7.36 -3.49 9.55
CA TRP A 187 8.06 -4.78 9.53
C TRP A 187 7.32 -5.79 10.41
N GLY A 188 7.08 -6.98 9.85
CA GLY A 188 6.63 -8.12 10.65
C GLY A 188 7.78 -8.75 11.43
N LYS A 189 7.48 -9.76 12.25
CA LYS A 189 8.47 -10.39 13.15
C LYS A 189 9.63 -11.01 12.37
N GLY A 190 9.33 -11.79 11.33
CA GLY A 190 10.36 -12.46 10.52
C GLY A 190 11.17 -11.46 9.69
N GLU A 191 10.49 -10.49 9.07
CA GLU A 191 11.11 -9.47 8.24
C GLU A 191 12.02 -8.55 9.05
N PHE A 192 11.64 -8.23 10.30
CA PHE A 192 12.49 -7.47 11.21
C PHE A 192 13.69 -8.28 11.71
N TRP A 193 13.49 -9.56 12.04
CA TRP A 193 14.59 -10.44 12.46
C TRP A 193 15.65 -10.59 11.36
N SER A 194 15.22 -10.65 10.10
CA SER A 194 16.12 -10.61 8.93
C SER A 194 17.02 -9.36 8.92
N LEU A 195 16.52 -8.20 9.39
CA LEU A 195 17.35 -6.99 9.51
C LEU A 195 18.39 -7.11 10.62
N ILE A 196 18.03 -7.68 11.77
CA ILE A 196 18.97 -7.91 12.88
C ILE A 196 20.10 -8.83 12.43
N VAL A 197 19.74 -9.97 11.84
CA VAL A 197 20.71 -10.93 11.30
C VAL A 197 21.58 -10.29 10.22
N ALA A 198 21.04 -9.41 9.36
CA ALA A 198 21.83 -8.71 8.36
C ALA A 198 22.80 -7.71 8.98
N PHE A 199 22.39 -6.99 10.03
CA PHE A 199 23.22 -5.99 10.71
C PHE A 199 24.42 -6.61 11.44
N TYR A 200 24.24 -7.76 12.10
CA TYR A 200 25.31 -8.46 12.82
C TYR A 200 26.00 -9.56 11.98
N GLY A 201 25.47 -9.85 10.79
CA GLY A 201 25.89 -10.96 9.94
C GLY A 201 26.67 -10.54 8.71
N ARG A 202 26.64 -11.41 7.69
CA ARG A 202 27.39 -11.23 6.44
C ARG A 202 26.73 -10.25 5.47
N ASP A 203 25.46 -9.93 5.70
CA ASP A 203 24.64 -9.09 4.82
C ASP A 203 24.62 -7.61 5.25
N PHE A 204 25.58 -7.18 6.08
CA PHE A 204 25.67 -5.79 6.57
C PHE A 204 25.68 -4.77 5.43
N SER A 205 26.36 -5.08 4.31
CA SER A 205 26.35 -4.21 3.13
C SER A 205 24.97 -3.99 2.52
N LEU A 206 24.07 -4.99 2.58
CA LEU A 206 22.69 -4.85 2.11
C LEU A 206 21.87 -4.02 3.10
N PHE A 207 22.10 -4.19 4.39
CA PHE A 207 21.48 -3.38 5.44
C PHE A 207 21.90 -1.91 5.29
N ASP A 208 23.19 -1.64 5.16
CA ASP A 208 23.75 -0.30 5.03
C ASP A 208 23.22 0.40 3.77
N ALA A 209 23.23 -0.30 2.62
CA ALA A 209 22.65 0.22 1.38
C ALA A 209 21.15 0.55 1.52
N MET A 210 20.39 -0.28 2.26
CA MET A 210 18.99 0.01 2.58
C MET A 210 18.87 1.29 3.42
N ILE A 211 19.68 1.44 4.47
CA ILE A 211 19.67 2.61 5.35
C ILE A 211 20.00 3.89 4.56
N GLU A 212 21.01 3.85 3.69
CA GLU A 212 21.34 4.98 2.81
C GLU A 212 20.18 5.33 1.86
N ASP A 213 19.49 4.33 1.33
CA ASP A 213 18.34 4.52 0.46
C ASP A 213 17.13 5.12 1.19
N LEU A 214 16.91 4.74 2.46
CA LEU A 214 15.90 5.33 3.33
C LEU A 214 16.20 6.81 3.61
N VAL A 215 17.44 7.12 4.02
CA VAL A 215 17.90 8.49 4.28
C VAL A 215 17.74 9.37 3.03
N GLY A 216 18.31 8.95 1.91
CA GLY A 216 18.30 9.71 0.66
C GLY A 216 16.94 9.75 -0.04
N GLY A 217 15.97 8.96 0.41
CA GLY A 217 14.60 8.94 -0.09
C GLY A 217 13.69 9.98 0.57
N LEU A 218 14.04 10.47 1.77
CA LEU A 218 13.18 11.26 2.65
C LEU A 218 13.71 12.66 2.98
N GLU A 219 14.78 13.09 2.31
CA GLU A 219 15.38 14.40 2.55
C GLU A 219 14.45 15.56 2.15
N GLY A 220 14.16 16.46 3.10
CA GLY A 220 13.37 17.68 2.86
C GLY A 220 11.85 17.49 2.83
N GLU A 221 11.35 16.34 3.28
CA GLU A 221 9.93 15.97 3.15
C GLU A 221 9.02 16.54 4.25
N ARG A 222 7.73 16.73 3.90
CA ARG A 222 6.72 17.42 4.73
C ARG A 222 5.58 16.52 5.21
N PHE A 223 5.72 15.20 5.12
CA PHE A 223 4.71 14.25 5.57
C PHE A 223 5.15 13.52 6.84
N GLU A 224 4.16 13.11 7.63
CA GLU A 224 4.34 12.29 8.82
C GLU A 224 4.94 10.93 8.42
N ARG A 225 5.97 10.51 9.16
CA ARG A 225 6.66 9.25 8.96
C ARG A 225 6.47 8.40 10.19
N VAL A 226 6.00 7.17 9.99
CA VAL A 226 5.81 6.20 11.06
C VAL A 226 6.52 4.92 10.68
N VAL A 227 7.31 4.40 11.59
CA VAL A 227 7.96 3.10 11.47
C VAL A 227 7.36 2.20 12.54
N ARG A 228 6.87 1.02 12.13
CA ARG A 228 6.38 -0.01 13.04
C ARG A 228 7.25 -1.24 12.92
N VAL A 229 7.72 -1.70 14.06
CA VAL A 229 8.50 -2.93 14.21
C VAL A 229 7.84 -3.80 15.29
N PRO A 230 8.05 -5.12 15.30
CA PRO A 230 7.57 -5.97 16.39
C PRO A 230 8.08 -5.47 17.75
N GLY A 231 7.33 -5.74 18.82
CA GLY A 231 7.85 -5.59 20.17
C GLY A 231 8.91 -6.67 20.45
N TRP A 232 9.84 -6.38 21.36
CA TRP A 232 10.69 -7.43 21.92
C TRP A 232 9.77 -8.47 22.58
N PRO A 233 9.88 -9.77 22.24
CA PRO A 233 9.10 -10.79 22.93
C PRO A 233 9.47 -10.77 24.42
N PRO A 234 8.51 -10.90 25.36
CA PRO A 234 8.87 -11.13 26.75
C PRO A 234 9.70 -12.42 26.80
N GLY A 235 10.96 -12.31 27.24
CA GLY A 235 11.90 -13.43 27.29
C GLY A 235 11.39 -14.51 28.24
N ASP A 236 11.61 -15.77 27.86
CA ASP A 236 11.67 -16.86 28.82
C ASP A 236 13.06 -16.77 29.49
N GLU A 237 13.10 -16.79 30.84
CA GLU A 237 14.14 -16.27 31.75
C GLU A 237 15.61 -16.77 31.61
N ASP A 238 16.02 -17.38 30.49
CA ASP A 238 17.33 -18.00 30.34
C ASP A 238 18.32 -17.14 29.51
N GLY A 239 18.96 -16.17 30.18
CA GLY A 239 20.38 -15.79 30.02
C GLY A 239 20.91 -15.15 28.71
N ASP A 240 20.34 -15.42 27.54
CA ASP A 240 20.82 -14.91 26.23
C ASP A 240 20.07 -13.64 25.77
N ASP A 241 19.19 -13.11 26.62
CA ASP A 241 18.26 -12.03 26.26
C ASP A 241 18.91 -10.63 26.20
N GLU A 242 19.99 -10.38 26.94
CA GLU A 242 20.59 -9.03 27.00
C GLU A 242 21.30 -8.63 25.70
N GLU A 243 22.06 -9.56 25.09
CA GLU A 243 22.74 -9.32 23.82
C GLU A 243 21.70 -9.10 22.73
N ALA A 244 20.73 -10.00 22.59
CA ALA A 244 19.73 -9.92 21.55
C ALA A 244 18.78 -8.71 21.71
N LEU A 245 18.51 -8.26 22.95
CA LEU A 245 17.82 -6.99 23.21
C LEU A 245 18.64 -5.79 22.74
N THR A 246 19.96 -5.80 23.01
CA THR A 246 20.88 -4.75 22.54
C THR A 246 20.89 -4.71 21.01
N GLU A 247 20.98 -5.87 20.36
CA GLU A 247 20.92 -6.00 18.91
C GLU A 247 19.63 -5.43 18.31
N PHE A 248 18.49 -5.79 18.91
CA PHE A 248 17.19 -5.24 18.55
C PHE A 248 17.18 -3.71 18.65
N GLU A 249 17.63 -3.15 19.76
CA GLU A 249 17.62 -1.71 19.97
C GLU A 249 18.51 -0.95 18.99
N GLU A 250 19.68 -1.48 18.63
CA GLU A 250 20.57 -0.85 17.66
C GLU A 250 19.92 -0.75 16.28
N VAL A 251 19.30 -1.83 15.80
CA VAL A 251 18.59 -1.81 14.52
C VAL A 251 17.43 -0.83 14.54
N VAL A 252 16.66 -0.78 15.63
CA VAL A 252 15.57 0.19 15.77
C VAL A 252 16.11 1.63 15.77
N LYS A 253 17.21 1.90 16.46
CA LYS A 253 17.88 3.22 16.45
C LYS A 253 18.34 3.60 15.04
N CYS A 254 18.94 2.66 14.30
CA CYS A 254 19.34 2.88 12.90
C CYS A 254 18.15 3.22 11.99
N LEU A 255 17.05 2.46 12.09
CA LEU A 255 15.84 2.74 11.31
C LEU A 255 15.22 4.09 11.67
N HIS A 256 15.15 4.41 12.97
CA HIS A 256 14.63 5.70 13.43
C HIS A 256 15.49 6.86 12.94
N TYR A 257 16.82 6.72 12.99
CA TYR A 257 17.74 7.72 12.46
C TYR A 257 17.55 7.91 10.96
N ALA A 258 17.42 6.82 10.22
CA ALA A 258 17.30 6.83 8.76
C ALA A 258 16.00 7.47 8.28
N ILE A 259 14.88 7.09 8.92
CA ILE A 259 13.54 7.47 8.47
C ILE A 259 13.08 8.75 9.18
N GLY A 260 13.40 8.92 10.45
CA GLY A 260 12.86 9.96 11.32
C GLY A 260 11.38 9.76 11.68
N GLY A 261 10.77 10.79 12.29
CA GLY A 261 9.37 10.76 12.68
C GLY A 261 9.12 9.86 13.90
N THR A 262 8.04 9.09 13.84
CA THR A 262 7.56 8.24 14.94
C THR A 262 8.02 6.80 14.76
N MET A 263 8.59 6.21 15.81
CA MET A 263 8.93 4.79 15.88
C MET A 263 8.04 4.09 16.90
N VAL A 264 7.37 3.03 16.47
CA VAL A 264 6.50 2.20 17.30
C VAL A 264 7.06 0.79 17.34
N CYS A 265 7.32 0.28 18.55
CA CYS A 265 7.78 -1.07 18.80
C CYS A 265 6.66 -1.86 19.47
N GLY A 266 6.10 -2.85 18.77
CA GLY A 266 4.84 -3.47 19.16
C GLY A 266 3.73 -2.42 19.17
N ASP A 267 3.17 -2.17 20.35
CA ASP A 267 2.12 -1.17 20.57
C ASP A 267 2.61 0.10 21.28
N VAL A 268 3.92 0.21 21.54
CA VAL A 268 4.52 1.32 22.29
C VAL A 268 5.24 2.29 21.37
N VAL A 269 4.91 3.58 21.48
CA VAL A 269 5.67 4.65 20.82
C VAL A 269 6.98 4.86 21.57
N LYS A 270 8.09 4.35 21.03
CA LYS A 270 9.41 4.53 21.65
C LYS A 270 10.04 5.89 21.33
N TRP A 271 9.91 6.36 20.08
CA TRP A 271 10.45 7.67 19.65
C TRP A 271 9.43 8.49 18.87
N GLN A 272 9.50 9.81 19.02
CA GLN A 272 8.79 10.78 18.21
C GLN A 272 9.70 11.98 17.94
N ASP A 273 9.87 12.34 16.66
CA ASP A 273 10.63 13.52 16.23
C ASP A 273 12.06 13.61 16.83
N ARG A 274 12.74 12.46 16.96
CA ARG A 274 14.09 12.33 17.54
C ARG A 274 14.17 12.50 19.06
N VAL A 275 13.03 12.49 19.74
CA VAL A 275 12.95 12.42 21.20
C VAL A 275 12.45 11.03 21.59
N MET A 276 13.14 10.38 22.53
CA MET A 276 12.68 9.13 23.15
C MET A 276 11.56 9.46 24.14
N ILE A 277 10.41 8.79 24.02
CA ILE A 277 9.22 9.06 24.84
C ILE A 277 9.01 7.99 25.91
N ALA A 278 9.33 6.73 25.60
CA ALA A 278 9.16 5.59 26.49
C ALA A 278 10.52 4.93 26.78
N ILE A 279 10.75 4.62 28.05
CA ILE A 279 11.81 3.73 28.55
C ILE A 279 11.18 2.36 28.71
#